data_AF-A0A4P5YWW5-F1
#
_entry.id   AF-A0A4P5YWW5-F1
#
_cell.length_a   1.000
_cell.length_b   1.000
_cell.length_c   1.000
_cell.angle_alpha   90.00
_cell.angle_beta   90.00
_cell.angle_gamma   90.00
#
_symmetry.space_group_name_H-M   'P 1'
#
loop_
_entity.id
_entity.type
_entity.pdbx_description
1 polymer ?
#
loop_
_entity_poly.entity_id
_entity_poly.type
_entity_poly.pdbx_seq_one_letter_code
_entity_poly.pdbx_strand_id
1 'polypeptide(L)'
;MNAHLRPMSLHDLEPLQRAAAADAHAVIFPSHVADRGGEIVGYASICRVPLLFLWAHTTKLAARASFRLLGEVEAEAAKLSPVVVLPCATNSPFHPLMPRLGYQRLGPADFHFKQLTATH
;
A
#
# COMPACT_ATOMS: atom_id res chain seq x y z
N MET A 1 -15.42 6.45 -25.70
CA MET A 1 -14.22 5.59 -25.68
C MET A 1 -14.13 4.90 -24.32
N ASN A 2 -13.73 3.62 -24.28
CA ASN A 2 -13.53 2.89 -23.02
C ASN A 2 -12.19 3.27 -22.38
N ALA A 3 -12.10 3.19 -21.06
CA ALA A 3 -10.84 3.36 -20.36
C ALA A 3 -9.94 2.12 -20.54
N HIS A 4 -8.63 2.32 -20.61
CA HIS A 4 -7.64 1.24 -20.67
C HIS A 4 -6.46 1.53 -19.75
N LEU A 5 -5.86 0.48 -19.18
CA LEU A 5 -4.65 0.62 -18.37
C LEU A 5 -3.41 0.60 -19.27
N ARG A 6 -2.46 1.49 -18.97
CA ARG A 6 -1.12 1.48 -19.55
C ARG A 6 -0.06 1.75 -18.48
N PRO A 7 1.18 1.27 -18.65
CA PRO A 7 2.28 1.65 -17.77
C PRO A 7 2.38 3.18 -17.65
N MET A 8 2.59 3.64 -16.42
CA MET A 8 2.77 5.06 -16.13
C MET A 8 4.18 5.51 -16.54
N SER A 9 4.28 6.72 -17.08
CA SER A 9 5.53 7.45 -17.30
C SER A 9 5.68 8.60 -16.28
N LEU A 10 6.87 9.19 -16.17
CA LEU A 10 7.06 10.35 -15.30
C LEU A 10 6.20 11.56 -15.69
N HIS A 11 5.85 11.70 -16.97
CA HIS A 11 4.99 12.78 -17.46
C HIS A 11 3.54 12.66 -16.99
N ASP A 12 3.10 11.46 -16.59
CA ASP A 12 1.75 11.22 -16.09
C ASP A 12 1.58 11.64 -14.63
N LEU A 13 2.68 11.78 -13.86
CA LEU A 13 2.63 11.89 -12.40
C LEU A 13 1.91 13.16 -11.92
N GLU A 14 2.30 14.33 -12.40
CA GLU A 14 1.69 15.60 -11.98
C GLU A 14 0.21 15.70 -12.42
N PRO A 15 -0.17 15.39 -13.68
CA PRO A 15 -1.58 15.32 -14.07
C PRO A 15 -2.39 14.34 -13.21
N LEU A 16 -1.85 13.15 -12.93
CA LEU A 16 -2.51 12.15 -12.09
C LEU A 16 -2.72 12.64 -10.66
N GLN A 17 -1.69 13.26 -10.06
CA GLN A 17 -1.78 13.84 -8.72
C GLN A 17 -2.84 14.93 -8.65
N ARG A 18 -2.91 15.82 -9.64
CA ARG A 18 -3.96 16.85 -9.71
C ARG A 18 -5.36 16.23 -9.84
N ALA A 19 -5.53 15.27 -10.74
CA ALA A 19 -6.82 14.62 -10.96
C ALA A 19 -7.31 13.88 -9.71
N ALA A 20 -6.44 13.10 -9.05
CA ALA A 20 -6.78 12.39 -7.83
C ALA A 20 -7.09 13.36 -6.67
N ALA A 21 -6.30 14.43 -6.51
CA ALA A 21 -6.51 15.42 -5.46
C ALA A 21 -7.85 16.17 -5.63
N ALA A 22 -8.27 16.45 -6.87
CA ALA A 22 -9.58 17.05 -7.15
C ALA A 22 -10.76 16.16 -6.71
N ASP A 23 -10.54 14.85 -6.60
CA ASP A 23 -11.50 13.86 -6.10
C ASP A 23 -11.18 13.39 -4.65
N ALA A 24 -10.42 14.21 -3.90
CA ALA A 24 -10.01 13.92 -2.52
C ALA A 24 -9.26 12.59 -2.33
N HIS A 25 -8.58 12.11 -3.37
CA HIS A 25 -7.79 10.89 -3.37
C HIS A 25 -6.28 11.18 -3.40
N ALA A 26 -5.52 10.40 -2.62
CA ALA A 26 -4.07 10.37 -2.72
C ALA A 26 -3.62 9.39 -3.82
N VAL A 27 -2.49 9.69 -4.45
CA VAL A 27 -1.81 8.79 -5.40
C VAL A 27 -0.78 7.96 -4.65
N ILE A 28 -1.04 6.65 -4.50
CA ILE A 28 -0.26 5.76 -3.65
C ILE A 28 0.52 4.77 -4.51
N PHE A 29 1.81 5.02 -4.74
CA PHE A 29 2.73 4.14 -5.50
C PHE A 29 2.19 3.67 -6.86
N PRO A 30 1.81 4.58 -7.78
CA PRO A 30 1.19 4.21 -9.06
C PRO A 30 2.18 3.45 -9.94
N SER A 31 1.69 2.42 -10.66
CA SER A 31 2.42 1.76 -11.75
C SER A 31 1.76 1.93 -13.10
N HIS A 32 0.45 2.14 -13.13
CA HIS A 32 -0.33 2.29 -14.35
C HIS A 32 -1.27 3.46 -14.21
N VAL A 33 -1.58 4.09 -15.34
CA VAL A 33 -2.69 5.06 -15.44
C VAL A 33 -3.82 4.43 -16.25
N ALA A 34 -5.05 4.78 -15.88
CA ALA A 34 -6.22 4.51 -16.68
C ALA A 34 -6.46 5.71 -17.60
N ASP A 35 -6.35 5.49 -18.91
CA ASP A 35 -6.52 6.52 -19.94
C ASP A 35 -7.85 6.33 -20.67
N ARG A 36 -8.59 7.43 -20.86
CA ARG A 36 -9.80 7.48 -21.67
C ARG A 36 -9.68 8.58 -22.73
N GLY A 37 -8.94 8.29 -23.80
CA GLY A 37 -8.81 9.21 -24.93
C GLY A 37 -7.90 10.39 -24.62
N GLY A 38 -6.78 10.14 -23.92
CA GLY A 38 -5.81 11.15 -23.50
C GLY A 38 -6.11 11.81 -22.15
N GLU A 39 -7.28 11.54 -21.58
CA GLU A 39 -7.64 11.96 -20.22
C GLU A 39 -7.28 10.86 -19.21
N ILE A 40 -6.52 11.22 -18.16
CA ILE A 40 -6.27 10.33 -17.02
C ILE A 40 -7.52 10.29 -16.16
N VAL A 41 -8.12 9.10 -16.06
CA VAL A 41 -9.37 8.86 -15.31
C VAL A 41 -9.16 7.95 -14.10
N GLY A 42 -7.90 7.59 -13.79
CA GLY A 42 -7.55 6.78 -12.63
C GLY A 42 -6.13 6.23 -12.70
N TYR A 43 -5.78 5.40 -11.71
CA TYR A 43 -4.50 4.70 -11.66
C TYR A 43 -4.63 3.33 -11.02
N ALA A 44 -3.59 2.51 -11.18
CA ALA A 44 -3.42 1.27 -10.44
C ALA A 44 -1.99 1.17 -9.88
N SER A 45 -1.86 0.50 -8.74
CA SER A 45 -0.60 0.27 -8.03
C SER A 45 -0.34 -1.22 -7.94
N ILE A 46 0.26 -1.75 -8.99
CA ILE A 46 0.54 -3.19 -9.15
C ILE A 46 2.01 -3.44 -8.78
N CYS A 47 2.24 -4.22 -7.71
CA CYS A 47 3.55 -4.69 -7.26
C CYS A 47 4.60 -3.57 -7.01
N ARG A 48 4.18 -2.37 -6.59
CA ARG A 48 5.09 -1.23 -6.39
C ARG A 48 5.67 -1.10 -4.98
N VAL A 49 4.97 -1.62 -3.99
CA VAL A 49 5.41 -1.63 -2.60
C VAL A 49 5.09 -2.99 -1.98
N PRO A 50 6.02 -3.62 -1.25
CA PRO A 50 5.70 -4.83 -0.51
C PRO A 50 4.59 -4.58 0.51
N LEU A 51 3.60 -5.46 0.49
CA LEU A 51 2.59 -5.53 1.53
C LEU A 51 3.08 -6.49 2.62
N LEU A 52 3.36 -5.95 3.80
CA LEU A 52 3.93 -6.67 4.92
C LEU A 52 2.85 -7.05 5.91
N PHE A 53 2.73 -8.34 6.19
CA PHE A 53 1.84 -8.86 7.21
C PHE A 53 2.66 -9.41 8.38
N LEU A 54 2.27 -9.01 9.59
CA LEU A 54 2.84 -9.54 10.81
C LEU A 54 1.71 -9.97 11.75
N TRP A 55 1.80 -11.20 12.22
CA TRP A 55 1.00 -11.67 13.34
C TRP A 55 1.94 -12.04 14.50
N ALA A 56 1.69 -11.44 15.66
CA ALA A 56 2.36 -11.78 16.91
C ALA A 56 1.30 -12.25 17.92
N HIS A 57 1.47 -13.46 18.44
CA HIS A 57 0.50 -14.08 19.34
C HIS A 57 0.42 -13.33 20.68
N THR A 58 -0.77 -12.85 21.04
CA THR A 58 -0.99 -11.96 22.20
C THR A 58 -0.67 -12.58 23.56
N THR A 59 -0.89 -13.89 23.73
CA THR A 59 -0.61 -14.60 25.00
C THR A 59 0.70 -15.38 25.04
N LYS A 60 1.36 -15.60 23.89
CA LYS A 60 2.61 -16.39 23.80
C LYS A 60 3.85 -15.52 23.63
N LEU A 61 3.68 -14.23 23.36
CA LEU A 61 4.76 -13.27 23.23
C LEU A 61 4.55 -12.12 24.20
N ALA A 62 5.59 -11.79 24.96
CA ALA A 62 5.63 -10.54 25.68
C ALA A 62 5.70 -9.36 24.70
N ALA A 63 5.12 -8.22 25.05
CA ALA A 63 5.08 -7.03 24.18
C ALA A 63 6.47 -6.63 23.63
N ARG A 64 7.52 -6.68 24.47
CA ARG A 64 8.90 -6.40 24.06
C ARG A 64 9.38 -7.34 22.95
N ALA A 65 9.04 -8.63 23.03
CA ALA A 65 9.40 -9.61 22.01
C ALA A 65 8.64 -9.35 20.70
N SER A 66 7.39 -8.88 20.77
CA SER A 66 6.60 -8.51 19.60
C SER A 66 7.20 -7.30 18.85
N PHE A 67 7.73 -6.29 19.55
CA PHE A 67 8.45 -5.18 18.88
C PHE A 67 9.75 -5.63 18.24
N ARG A 68 10.50 -6.52 18.89
CA ARG A 68 11.71 -7.09 18.30
C ARG A 68 11.38 -7.85 17.02
N LEU A 69 10.33 -8.66 17.03
CA LEU A 69 9.86 -9.40 15.86
C LEU A 69 9.43 -8.45 14.73
N LEU A 70 8.75 -7.34 15.04
CA LEU A 70 8.42 -6.31 14.05
C LEU A 70 9.70 -5.75 13.39
N GLY A 71 10.71 -5.40 14.18
CA GLY A 71 12.00 -4.91 13.65
C GLY A 71 12.75 -5.94 12.80
N GLU A 72 12.72 -7.22 13.18
CA GLU A 72 13.30 -8.31 12.38
C GLU A 72 12.59 -8.43 11.01
N VAL A 73 11.26 -8.33 11.01
CA VAL A 73 10.44 -8.41 9.80
C VAL A 73 10.62 -7.18 8.90
N GLU A 74 10.75 -5.98 9.48
CA GLU A 74 11.11 -4.75 8.77
C GLU A 74 12.52 -4.85 8.14
N ALA A 75 13.49 -5.44 8.86
CA ALA A 75 14.84 -5.64 8.35
C ALA A 75 14.88 -6.60 7.16
N GLU A 76 14.07 -7.67 7.17
CA GLU A 76 13.92 -8.55 6.00
C GLU A 76 13.26 -7.82 4.82
N ALA A 77 12.22 -7.03 5.07
CA ALA A 77 11.54 -6.29 4.02
C ALA A 77 12.41 -5.18 3.40
N ALA A 78 13.28 -4.55 4.20
CA ALA A 78 14.24 -3.54 3.76
C ALA A 78 15.22 -4.08 2.70
N LYS A 79 15.46 -5.40 2.65
CA LYS A 79 16.26 -6.05 1.60
C LYS A 79 15.56 -6.04 0.23
N LEU A 80 14.23 -5.92 0.20
CA LEU A 80 13.41 -5.93 -1.01
C LEU A 80 13.03 -4.52 -1.47
N SER A 81 12.74 -3.63 -0.52
CA SER A 81 12.27 -2.27 -0.79
C SER A 81 12.58 -1.35 0.40
N PRO A 82 12.96 -0.09 0.17
CA PRO A 82 13.13 0.90 1.25
C PRO A 82 11.79 1.37 1.84
N VAL A 83 10.67 0.94 1.27
CA VAL A 83 9.31 1.30 1.69
C VAL A 83 8.46 0.04 1.79
N VAL A 84 7.61 -0.03 2.81
CA VAL A 84 6.62 -1.09 3.02
C VAL A 84 5.26 -0.51 3.34
N VAL A 85 4.20 -1.27 3.10
CA VAL A 85 2.87 -1.01 3.64
C VAL A 85 2.54 -2.12 4.63
N LEU A 86 2.21 -1.75 5.87
CA LEU A 86 1.78 -2.67 6.92
C LEU A 86 0.31 -2.42 7.24
N PRO A 87 -0.61 -3.32 6.85
CA PRO A 87 -1.99 -3.30 7.32
C PRO A 87 -2.04 -3.54 8.83
N CYS A 88 -2.51 -2.55 9.58
CA CYS A 88 -2.70 -2.69 11.01
C CYS A 88 -4.19 -2.63 11.34
N ALA A 89 -4.75 -3.76 11.78
CA ALA A 89 -6.15 -3.81 12.22
C ALA A 89 -6.38 -2.85 13.39
N THR A 90 -7.53 -2.16 13.41
CA THR A 90 -7.86 -1.15 14.43
C THR A 90 -7.93 -1.71 15.85
N ASN A 91 -8.19 -3.02 15.99
CA ASN A 91 -8.19 -3.75 17.25
C ASN A 91 -6.81 -4.34 17.64
N SER A 92 -5.77 -4.13 16.83
CA SER A 92 -4.41 -4.58 17.14
C SER A 92 -3.81 -3.74 18.27
N PRO A 93 -3.09 -4.35 19.24
CA PRO A 93 -2.31 -3.60 20.23
C PRO A 93 -1.24 -2.69 19.61
N PHE A 94 -0.80 -2.98 18.37
CA PHE A 94 0.14 -2.13 17.64
C PHE A 94 -0.50 -0.87 17.05
N HIS A 95 -1.81 -0.88 16.76
CA HIS A 95 -2.50 0.20 16.05
C HIS A 95 -2.25 1.60 16.65
N PRO A 96 -2.42 1.85 17.97
CA PRO A 96 -2.16 3.16 18.55
C PRO A 96 -0.67 3.56 18.55
N LEU A 97 0.25 2.62 18.28
CA LEU A 97 1.69 2.83 18.31
C LEU A 97 2.29 3.07 16.92
N MET A 98 1.56 2.77 15.85
CA MET A 98 2.06 2.88 14.46
C MET A 98 2.72 4.23 14.15
N PRO A 99 2.15 5.40 14.52
CA PRO A 99 2.81 6.68 14.27
C PRO A 99 4.14 6.83 15.00
N ARG A 100 4.25 6.30 16.22
CA ARG A 100 5.49 6.33 17.02
C ARG A 100 6.56 5.39 16.48
N LEU A 101 6.15 4.38 15.71
CA LEU A 101 7.01 3.44 15.02
C LEU A 101 7.41 3.93 13.62
N GLY A 102 7.03 5.15 13.23
CA GLY A 102 7.42 5.76 11.95
C GLY A 102 6.47 5.48 10.79
N TYR A 103 5.36 4.76 11.02
CA TYR A 103 4.36 4.51 9.99
C TYR A 103 3.47 5.75 9.77
N GLN A 104 3.26 6.10 8.51
CA GLN A 104 2.30 7.13 8.12
C GLN A 104 0.97 6.49 7.73
N ARG A 105 -0.14 7.09 8.17
CA ARG A 105 -1.48 6.60 7.85
C ARG A 105 -1.84 6.96 6.40
N LEU A 106 -2.04 5.95 5.55
CA LEU A 106 -2.46 6.15 4.15
C LEU A 106 -3.96 6.45 3.98
N GLY A 107 -4.77 6.20 5.01
CA GLY A 107 -6.22 6.42 5.01
C GLY A 107 -6.97 5.29 5.73
N PRO A 108 -8.31 5.30 5.73
CA PRO A 108 -9.10 4.10 6.00
C PRO A 108 -8.98 3.13 4.81
N ALA A 109 -8.72 1.85 5.06
CA ALA A 109 -8.63 0.84 4.00
C ALA A 109 -9.13 -0.51 4.50
N ASP A 110 -9.90 -1.20 3.65
CA ASP A 110 -10.36 -2.56 3.86
C ASP A 110 -9.63 -3.51 2.89
N PHE A 111 -9.10 -4.61 3.42
CA PHE A 111 -8.42 -5.61 2.60
C PHE A 111 -9.43 -6.64 2.09
N HIS A 112 -9.56 -6.71 0.77
CA HIS A 112 -10.39 -7.69 0.07
C HIS A 112 -9.50 -8.61 -0.75
N PHE A 113 -9.83 -9.90 -0.78
CA PHE A 113 -9.09 -10.90 -1.57
C PHE A 113 -10.00 -11.51 -2.64
N LYS A 114 -9.44 -11.70 -3.83
CA LYS A 114 -10.07 -12.43 -4.95
C LYS A 114 -9.00 -13.27 -5.64
N GLN A 115 -9.31 -14.54 -5.87
CA GLN A 115 -8.47 -15.40 -6.70
C GLN A 115 -8.68 -15.05 -8.19
N LEU A 116 -7.59 -14.75 -8.89
CA LEU A 116 -7.61 -14.50 -10.33
C LEU A 116 -7.21 -15.77 -11.07
N THR A 117 -7.95 -16.13 -12.10
CA THR A 117 -7.53 -17.13 -13.09
C THR A 117 -6.84 -16.41 -14.23
N ALA A 118 -5.60 -16.76 -14.53
CA ALA A 118 -4.98 -16.34 -15.78
C ALA A 118 -5.72 -17.07 -16.92
N THR A 119 -6.45 -16.33 -17.74
CA THR A 119 -6.90 -16.86 -19.03
C THR A 119 -5.67 -16.89 -19.92
N HIS A 120 -5.13 -18.08 -20.18
CA HIS A 120 -4.09 -18.27 -21.19
C HIS A 120 -4.65 -18.04 -22.59
#